data_AF-A0AAN7VDG0-F1
#
_entry.id   AF-A0AAN7VDG0-F1
#
_cell.length_a   1.000
_cell.length_b   1.000
_cell.length_c   1.000
_cell.angle_alpha   90.00
_cell.angle_beta   90.00
_cell.angle_gamma   90.00
#
_symmetry.space_group_name_H-M   'P 1'
#
loop_
_entity.id
_entity.type
_entity.pdbx_description
1 polymer ?
#
loop_
_entity_poly.entity_id
_entity_poly.type
_entity_poly.pdbx_seq_one_letter_code
_entity_poly.pdbx_strand_id
1 'polypeptide(L)'
;MFKVIVISACILASIAAPPPEQVPQIIEQESEVDVGGKYHYKFATSDGTKAEQQGELKQIGNEVGGIASGFYEYTDNNGTHYKVTYTADEHGFVATGDHIPGIPEAIARGLKWSEEHPYKEPEQKKQ
;
A
#
# COMPACT_ATOMS: atom_id res chain seq x y z
N MET A 1 67.75 -8.47 -40.92
CA MET A 1 67.33 -8.08 -39.56
C MET A 1 66.02 -7.30 -39.68
N PHE A 2 65.16 -7.43 -38.66
CA PHE A 2 63.77 -6.93 -38.50
C PHE A 2 62.64 -7.88 -38.96
N LYS A 3 62.03 -8.53 -37.96
CA LYS A 3 60.82 -9.34 -38.00
C LYS A 3 59.73 -8.51 -37.30
N VAL A 4 58.66 -8.13 -38.01
CA VAL A 4 57.52 -7.42 -37.42
C VAL A 4 56.46 -8.47 -37.06
N ILE A 5 56.14 -8.59 -35.77
CA ILE A 5 55.02 -9.38 -35.27
C ILE A 5 53.98 -8.37 -34.78
N VAL A 6 52.84 -8.30 -35.47
CA VAL A 6 51.68 -7.53 -35.05
C VAL A 6 50.89 -8.40 -34.07
N ILE A 7 50.98 -8.08 -32.78
CA ILE A 7 50.13 -8.69 -31.74
C ILE A 7 48.88 -7.84 -31.65
N SER A 8 47.81 -8.28 -32.33
CA SER A 8 46.48 -7.70 -32.22
C SER A 8 45.88 -8.10 -30.87
N ALA A 9 45.90 -7.16 -29.91
CA ALA A 9 45.22 -7.32 -28.63
C ALA A 9 43.70 -7.12 -28.82
N CYS A 10 42.96 -8.20 -28.98
CA CYS A 10 41.50 -8.19 -28.83
C CYS A 10 41.16 -7.99 -27.35
N ILE A 11 40.85 -6.75 -26.98
CA ILE A 11 40.23 -6.42 -25.71
C ILE A 11 38.78 -6.91 -25.79
N LEU A 12 38.52 -8.10 -25.26
CA LEU A 12 37.16 -8.57 -25.01
C LEU A 12 36.59 -7.78 -23.83
N ALA A 13 35.85 -6.73 -24.13
CA ALA A 13 34.98 -6.09 -23.16
C ALA A 13 33.84 -7.06 -22.83
N SER A 14 33.97 -7.79 -21.72
CA SER A 14 32.88 -8.55 -21.14
C SER A 14 31.83 -7.58 -20.64
N ILE A 15 30.69 -7.52 -21.32
CA ILE A 15 29.47 -6.93 -20.74
C ILE A 15 29.02 -7.93 -19.68
N ALA A 16 29.37 -7.67 -18.42
CA ALA A 16 28.84 -8.45 -17.31
C ALA A 16 27.32 -8.25 -17.27
N ALA A 17 26.57 -9.34 -17.52
CA ALA A 17 25.14 -9.35 -17.28
C ALA A 17 24.88 -9.00 -15.81
N PRO A 18 23.82 -8.22 -15.50
CA PRO A 18 23.46 -7.96 -14.10
C PRO A 18 23.24 -9.31 -13.39
N PRO A 19 23.62 -9.41 -12.10
CA PRO A 19 23.34 -10.60 -11.30
C PRO A 19 21.86 -10.98 -11.41
N PRO A 20 21.51 -12.27 -11.43
CA PRO A 20 20.11 -12.68 -11.46
C PRO A 20 19.38 -12.04 -10.27
N GLU A 21 18.35 -11.26 -10.57
CA GLU A 21 17.44 -10.69 -9.58
C GLU A 21 16.85 -11.86 -8.78
N GLN A 22 17.08 -11.87 -7.47
CA GLN A 22 16.52 -12.90 -6.60
C GLN A 22 15.02 -12.62 -6.47
N VAL A 23 14.21 -13.46 -7.11
CA VAL A 23 12.74 -13.39 -7.00
C VAL A 23 12.33 -13.88 -5.60
N PRO A 24 11.67 -13.04 -4.77
CA PRO A 24 11.19 -13.45 -3.45
C PRO A 24 10.24 -14.63 -3.56
N GLN A 25 10.40 -15.62 -2.67
CA GLN A 25 9.53 -16.80 -2.61
C GLN A 25 8.38 -16.55 -1.64
N ILE A 26 7.19 -17.05 -1.94
CA ILE A 26 6.07 -17.05 -0.98
C ILE A 26 6.38 -18.06 0.13
N ILE A 27 6.38 -17.59 1.38
CA ILE A 27 6.66 -18.42 2.58
C ILE A 27 5.41 -18.67 3.42
N GLU A 28 4.40 -17.79 3.30
CA GLU A 28 3.09 -17.94 3.94
C GLU A 28 2.03 -17.46 2.96
N GLN A 29 0.91 -18.18 2.88
CA GLN A 29 -0.25 -17.77 2.12
C GLN A 29 -1.51 -18.39 2.74
N GLU A 30 -2.50 -17.56 3.01
CA GLU A 30 -3.81 -17.96 3.50
C GLU A 30 -4.89 -17.19 2.73
N SER A 31 -5.99 -17.87 2.42
CA SER A 31 -7.13 -17.29 1.72
C SER A 31 -8.38 -17.99 2.17
N GLU A 32 -9.27 -17.25 2.82
CA GLU A 32 -10.55 -17.73 3.31
C GLU A 32 -11.68 -16.88 2.72
N VAL A 33 -12.73 -17.55 2.26
CA VAL A 33 -13.94 -16.90 1.75
C VAL A 33 -15.14 -17.59 2.38
N ASP A 34 -15.96 -16.81 3.07
CA ASP A 34 -17.22 -17.25 3.65
C ASP A 34 -18.36 -17.08 2.63
N VAL A 35 -19.34 -17.96 2.70
CA VAL A 35 -20.60 -17.89 1.94
C VAL A 35 -21.35 -16.58 2.23
N GLY A 36 -21.15 -16.00 3.43
CA GLY A 36 -21.69 -14.70 3.83
C GLY A 36 -21.05 -13.47 3.16
N GLY A 37 -20.08 -13.64 2.27
CA GLY A 37 -19.39 -12.54 1.59
C GLY A 37 -18.29 -11.87 2.42
N LYS A 38 -17.96 -12.46 3.58
CA LYS A 38 -16.73 -12.15 4.32
C LYS A 38 -15.56 -12.87 3.66
N TYR A 39 -14.40 -12.23 3.63
CA TYR A 39 -13.17 -12.87 3.19
C TYR A 39 -11.99 -12.37 4.01
N HIS A 40 -10.95 -13.18 4.04
CA HIS A 40 -9.66 -12.86 4.63
C HIS A 40 -8.56 -13.43 3.73
N TYR A 41 -7.51 -12.65 3.51
CA TYR A 41 -6.29 -13.18 2.93
C TYR A 41 -5.08 -12.62 3.66
N LYS A 42 -4.01 -13.40 3.65
CA LYS A 42 -2.67 -12.92 4.00
C LYS A 42 -1.61 -13.66 3.20
N PHE A 43 -0.49 -13.00 2.97
CA PHE A 43 0.71 -13.65 2.46
C PHE A 43 1.96 -13.00 3.02
N ALA A 44 3.05 -13.76 3.00
CA ALA A 44 4.39 -13.27 3.29
C ALA A 44 5.40 -13.86 2.30
N THR A 45 6.40 -13.08 1.96
CA THR A 45 7.50 -13.49 1.09
C THR A 45 8.84 -13.52 1.82
N SER A 46 9.82 -14.23 1.24
CA SER A 46 11.14 -14.47 1.83
C SER A 46 11.98 -13.20 2.04
N ASP A 47 11.65 -12.10 1.37
CA ASP A 47 12.29 -10.79 1.53
C ASP A 47 11.67 -9.95 2.68
N GLY A 48 10.66 -10.49 3.37
CA GLY A 48 9.98 -9.83 4.48
C GLY A 48 8.76 -9.02 4.08
N THR A 49 8.39 -8.96 2.79
CA THR A 49 7.12 -8.33 2.39
C THR A 49 5.94 -9.14 2.94
N LYS A 50 4.96 -8.46 3.54
CA LYS A 50 3.72 -9.08 4.00
C LYS A 50 2.51 -8.24 3.60
N ALA A 51 1.38 -8.89 3.39
CA ALA A 51 0.10 -8.20 3.29
C ALA A 51 -1.00 -9.04 3.91
N GLU A 52 -1.99 -8.36 4.50
CA GLU A 52 -3.18 -8.97 5.06
C GLU A 52 -4.37 -8.04 4.81
N GLN A 53 -5.48 -8.62 4.39
CA GLN A 53 -6.73 -7.88 4.20
C GLN A 53 -7.91 -8.76 4.60
N GLN A 54 -8.88 -8.12 5.20
CA GLN A 54 -10.20 -8.66 5.41
C GLN A 54 -11.23 -7.74 4.77
N GLY A 55 -12.35 -8.32 4.35
CA GLY A 55 -13.47 -7.52 3.87
C GLY A 55 -14.79 -8.25 4.02
N GLU A 56 -15.85 -7.49 3.85
CA GLU A 56 -17.22 -7.97 3.95
C GLU A 56 -18.18 -7.13 3.11
N LEU A 57 -19.36 -7.68 2.83
CA LEU A 57 -20.46 -6.93 2.22
C LEU A 57 -21.25 -6.20 3.30
N LYS A 58 -21.47 -4.90 3.09
CA LYS A 58 -22.25 -4.03 3.98
C LYS A 58 -23.34 -3.30 3.18
N GLN A 59 -24.48 -3.06 3.83
CA GLN A 59 -25.52 -2.22 3.27
C GLN A 59 -25.07 -0.74 3.31
N ILE A 60 -25.03 -0.09 2.14
CA ILE A 60 -24.62 1.31 1.95
C ILE A 60 -25.81 2.03 1.29
N GLY A 61 -26.60 2.72 2.12
CA GLY A 61 -27.87 3.30 1.67
C GLY A 61 -28.81 2.22 1.12
N ASN A 62 -29.20 2.34 -0.14
CA ASN A 62 -30.09 1.39 -0.82
C ASN A 62 -29.33 0.27 -1.57
N GLU A 63 -28.00 0.27 -1.54
CA GLU A 63 -27.16 -0.67 -2.27
C GLU A 63 -26.35 -1.55 -1.30
N VAL A 64 -25.82 -2.66 -1.81
CA VAL A 64 -24.85 -3.50 -1.10
C VAL A 64 -23.48 -3.20 -1.68
N GLY A 65 -22.53 -2.80 -0.83
CA GLY A 65 -21.15 -2.53 -1.21
C GLY A 65 -20.15 -3.33 -0.39
N GLY A 66 -18.96 -3.54 -0.94
CA GLY A 66 -17.85 -4.16 -0.23
C GLY A 66 -17.11 -3.13 0.61
N ILE A 67 -16.81 -3.49 1.86
CA ILE A 67 -15.84 -2.78 2.69
C ILE A 67 -14.62 -3.67 2.91
N ALA A 68 -13.44 -3.07 3.02
CA ALA A 68 -12.21 -3.79 3.27
C ALA A 68 -11.28 -2.99 4.18
N SER A 69 -10.47 -3.70 4.96
CA SER A 69 -9.37 -3.12 5.71
C SER A 69 -8.20 -4.09 5.73
N GLY A 70 -7.01 -3.53 5.81
CA GLY A 70 -5.81 -4.34 5.72
C GLY A 70 -4.55 -3.54 5.91
N PHE A 71 -3.43 -4.23 5.71
CA PHE A 71 -2.12 -3.60 5.65
C PHE A 71 -1.23 -4.32 4.66
N TYR A 72 -0.18 -3.62 4.23
CA TYR A 72 0.99 -4.23 3.63
C TYR A 72 2.26 -3.60 4.20
N GLU A 73 3.31 -4.40 4.28
CA GLU A 73 4.63 -3.97 4.71
C GLU A 73 5.70 -4.50 3.77
N TYR A 74 6.73 -3.68 3.53
CA TYR A 74 7.83 -4.00 2.63
C TYR A 74 9.09 -3.24 3.07
N THR A 75 10.24 -3.71 2.61
CA THR A 75 11.52 -3.03 2.83
C THR A 75 12.00 -2.45 1.50
N ASP A 76 12.37 -1.17 1.48
CA ASP A 76 12.92 -0.55 0.27
C ASP A 76 14.37 -0.98 -0.02
N ASN A 77 14.89 -0.53 -1.16
CA ASN A 77 16.27 -0.81 -1.56
C ASN A 77 17.33 -0.22 -0.62
N ASN A 78 16.95 0.69 0.28
CA ASN A 78 17.83 1.29 1.28
C ASN A 78 17.76 0.55 2.64
N GLY A 79 16.94 -0.49 2.76
CA GLY A 79 16.70 -1.20 4.02
C GLY A 79 15.69 -0.54 4.94
N THR A 80 14.97 0.48 4.48
CA THR A 80 13.93 1.16 5.26
C THR A 80 12.65 0.34 5.19
N HIS A 81 12.14 -0.06 6.36
CA HIS A 81 10.86 -0.76 6.47
C HIS A 81 9.69 0.21 6.43
N TYR A 82 8.73 -0.06 5.56
CA TYR A 82 7.48 0.69 5.45
C TYR A 82 6.30 -0.20 5.77
N LYS A 83 5.35 0.34 6.53
CA LYS A 83 4.04 -0.26 6.74
C LYS A 83 2.96 0.72 6.33
N VAL A 84 1.97 0.21 5.60
CA VAL A 84 0.79 0.96 5.18
C VAL A 84 -0.44 0.21 5.68
N THR A 85 -1.27 0.89 6.47
CA THR A 85 -2.56 0.40 6.93
C THR A 85 -3.66 1.18 6.22
N TYR A 86 -4.74 0.51 5.81
CA TYR A 86 -5.80 1.15 5.04
C TYR A 86 -7.20 0.64 5.37
N THR A 87 -8.17 1.48 5.04
CA THR A 87 -9.61 1.18 5.00
C THR A 87 -10.18 1.58 3.64
N ALA A 88 -11.08 0.78 3.10
CA ALA A 88 -11.80 1.03 1.86
C ALA A 88 -13.29 0.83 2.11
N ASP A 89 -14.09 1.89 1.95
CA ASP A 89 -15.53 1.87 2.16
C ASP A 89 -16.26 2.84 1.22
N GLU A 90 -17.51 3.22 1.53
CA GLU A 90 -18.29 4.19 0.75
C GLU A 90 -17.62 5.56 0.56
N HIS A 91 -16.67 5.92 1.42
CA HIS A 91 -15.91 7.16 1.35
C HIS A 91 -14.59 7.02 0.57
N GLY A 92 -14.34 5.85 -0.02
CA GLY A 92 -13.15 5.55 -0.82
C GLY A 92 -12.03 4.88 -0.02
N PHE A 93 -10.80 4.97 -0.54
CA PHE A 93 -9.62 4.35 0.06
C PHE A 93 -8.84 5.37 0.90
N VAL A 94 -8.63 5.06 2.17
CA VAL A 94 -7.87 5.88 3.12
C VAL A 94 -6.72 5.06 3.66
N ALA A 95 -5.49 5.51 3.43
CA ALA A 95 -4.26 4.87 3.90
C ALA A 95 -3.47 5.74 4.86
N THR A 96 -2.75 5.07 5.76
CA THR A 96 -1.87 5.67 6.76
C THR A 96 -0.54 4.91 6.79
N GLY A 97 0.55 5.62 7.01
CA GLY A 97 1.90 5.06 7.10
C GLY A 97 2.92 6.18 7.26
N ASP A 98 4.11 5.86 7.76
CA ASP A 98 5.12 6.86 8.14
C ASP A 98 5.57 7.77 6.96
N HIS A 99 5.45 7.27 5.73
CA HIS A 99 5.81 7.97 4.50
C HIS A 99 4.60 8.59 3.78
N ILE A 100 3.39 8.42 4.31
CA ILE A 100 2.16 8.95 3.73
C ILE A 100 1.83 10.26 4.45
N PRO A 101 1.75 11.40 3.73
CA PRO A 101 1.37 12.66 4.34
C PRO A 101 0.02 12.55 5.06
N GLY A 102 0.01 12.87 6.36
CA GLY A 102 -1.22 12.93 7.13
C GLY A 102 -2.09 14.14 6.76
N ILE A 103 -3.24 14.25 7.43
CA ILE A 103 -4.13 15.41 7.28
C ILE A 103 -3.36 16.68 7.69
N PRO A 104 -3.29 17.71 6.84
CA PRO A 104 -2.63 18.96 7.19
C PRO A 104 -3.23 19.59 8.45
N GLU A 105 -2.39 20.19 9.30
CA GLU A 105 -2.80 20.74 10.60
C GLU A 105 -3.96 21.74 10.47
N ALA A 106 -3.95 22.58 9.42
CA ALA A 106 -5.02 23.54 9.17
C ALA A 106 -6.38 22.87 8.97
N ILE A 107 -6.42 21.74 8.25
CA ILE A 107 -7.64 20.96 8.03
C ILE A 107 -8.04 20.27 9.33
N ALA A 108 -7.09 19.66 10.05
CA ALA A 108 -7.36 19.02 11.33
C ALA A 108 -7.98 19.99 12.36
N ARG A 109 -7.47 21.23 12.44
CA ARG A 109 -8.06 22.29 13.27
C ARG A 109 -9.47 22.66 12.84
N GLY A 110 -9.71 22.75 11.53
CA GLY A 110 -11.04 23.05 11.00
C GLY A 110 -12.06 21.96 11.32
N LEU A 111 -11.68 20.69 11.20
CA LEU A 111 -12.52 19.55 11.56
C LEU A 111 -12.89 19.58 13.06
N LYS A 112 -11.89 19.78 13.93
CA LYS A 112 -12.13 19.91 15.38
C LYS A 112 -13.07 21.06 15.72
N TRP A 113 -12.87 22.22 15.08
CA TRP A 113 -13.76 23.37 15.30
C TRP A 113 -15.21 23.04 14.88
N SER A 114 -15.38 22.34 13.76
CA SER A 114 -16.69 21.95 13.22
C SER A 114 -17.41 20.96 14.12
N GLU A 115 -16.67 20.04 14.76
CA GLU A 115 -17.19 19.11 15.78
C GLU A 115 -17.64 19.84 17.06
N GLU A 116 -16.88 20.84 17.50
CA GLU A 116 -17.20 21.65 18.69
C GLU A 116 -18.34 22.66 18.45
N HIS A 117 -18.56 23.07 17.21
CA HIS A 117 -19.55 24.08 16.81
C HIS A 117 -20.54 23.51 15.78
N PRO A 118 -21.34 22.48 16.14
CA PRO A 118 -22.33 21.94 15.23
C PRO A 118 -23.33 23.02 14.83
N TYR A 119 -23.67 23.06 13.54
CA TYR A 119 -24.68 23.98 13.03
C TYR A 119 -26.00 23.78 13.77
N LYS A 120 -26.55 24.87 14.32
CA LYS A 120 -27.90 24.89 14.89
C LYS A 120 -28.80 25.61 13.90
N GLU A 121 -29.85 24.92 13.47
CA GLU A 121 -30.83 25.53 12.58
C GLU A 121 -31.49 26.73 13.28
N PRO A 122 -31.56 27.90 12.63
CA PRO A 122 -32.21 29.06 13.23
C PRO A 122 -33.69 28.75 13.44
N GLU A 123 -34.23 29.06 14.63
CA GLU A 123 -35.64 28.87 14.90
C GLU A 123 -36.48 29.63 13.87
N GLN A 124 -37.27 28.90 13.10
CA GLN A 124 -38.23 29.49 12.18
C GLN A 124 -39.27 30.24 13.02
N LYS A 125 -39.16 31.57 13.06
CA LYS A 125 -40.20 32.42 13.64
C LYS A 125 -41.46 32.22 12.80
N LYS A 126 -42.40 31.43 13.31
CA LYS A 126 -43.77 31.35 12.78
C LYS A 126 -44.32 32.78 12.72
N GLN A 127 -44.56 33.27 11.50
CA GLN A 127 -45.34 34.47 11.26
C GLN A 127 -46.83 34.16 11.42
#